data_AF-A0A0D8FXI6-F1
#
_entry.id   AF-A0A0D8FXI6-F1
#
_cell.length_a   1.000
_cell.length_b   1.000
_cell.length_c   1.000
_cell.angle_alpha   90.00
_cell.angle_beta   90.00
_cell.angle_gamma   90.00
#
_symmetry.space_group_name_H-M   'P 1'
#
loop_
_entity.id
_entity.type
_entity.pdbx_description
1 polymer ?
#
loop_
_entity_poly.entity_id
_entity_poly.type
_entity_poly.pdbx_seq_one_letter_code
_entity_poly.pdbx_strand_id
1 'polypeptide(L)'
;MFDRVALFHRDQQGLSIISVVVAFTILAAVVGPSTYLIERSTQLSVASRQQVTASNLAQSEIQILNTEAAQSFSNLTNMLGTSSHTDVIAAVTYTITDNLYWTQGTSNPDGCNANMSSSQILEPILSASVTVTWSNMAPFPPVRSTTGYHAPAGYSSTTTGSLLVVAQNQAAGADSGLSVSLTAQNAASDTATTIQTDSQGCAYFPFLTPGTYTVTLGAPSGQDWTSPFGDPSPSQTITINASANTQADFTYAQAATITLVTPSISIPWQFGVSLGSTSLPSGETVYAPGGTNPITNIFPASSGYQAWLGQCYLYTSFPGTSLDSAIVALPGGDTSLDLLGQPITVTVTKSGKAVANAAISIIQTSTSGAPLAGCSNSLTQVATTDSTGQATFLAPIGAITMSVTSGSSSLVYPSTGALSTPGGGSIDVPIALP
;
A
#
# COMPACT_ATOMS: atom_id res chain seq x y z
N MET A 1 61.10 82.10 -25.14
CA MET A 1 62.53 81.88 -25.39
C MET A 1 62.71 80.39 -25.60
N PHE A 2 62.91 80.03 -26.87
CA PHE A 2 63.28 78.73 -27.44
C PHE A 2 62.46 77.49 -27.01
N ASP A 3 61.50 77.04 -27.81
CA ASP A 3 61.75 76.24 -29.03
C ASP A 3 62.37 74.88 -28.71
N ARG A 4 61.53 73.83 -28.71
CA ARG A 4 61.76 72.64 -29.53
C ARG A 4 60.53 71.74 -29.57
N VAL A 5 59.87 71.83 -30.72
CA VAL A 5 59.04 70.80 -31.32
C VAL A 5 59.84 69.49 -31.36
N ALA A 6 59.38 68.48 -30.64
CA ALA A 6 59.79 67.10 -30.82
C ALA A 6 58.56 66.29 -31.23
N LEU A 7 58.34 66.25 -32.55
CA LEU A 7 57.58 65.22 -33.24
C LEU A 7 58.03 63.83 -32.75
N PHE A 8 57.19 63.16 -31.97
CA PHE A 8 57.22 61.71 -31.90
C PHE A 8 55.89 61.18 -32.42
N HIS A 9 56.03 60.56 -33.59
CA HIS A 9 55.12 59.71 -34.32
C HIS A 9 53.71 59.53 -33.74
N ARG A 10 52.73 60.03 -34.51
CA ARG A 10 51.45 59.34 -34.70
C ARG A 10 51.77 57.94 -35.22
N ASP A 11 51.98 57.01 -34.30
CA ASP A 11 51.76 55.62 -34.62
C ASP A 11 50.25 55.45 -34.75
N GLN A 12 49.76 55.67 -35.97
CA GLN A 12 48.60 54.93 -36.47
C GLN A 12 49.00 53.45 -36.53
N GLN A 13 49.29 52.85 -35.38
CA GLN A 13 49.24 51.40 -35.25
C GLN A 13 47.79 51.07 -35.49
N GLY A 14 47.55 50.43 -36.64
CA GLY A 14 46.23 50.13 -37.14
C GLY A 14 45.35 49.56 -36.04
N LEU A 15 44.05 49.83 -36.15
CA LEU A 15 43.03 49.00 -35.55
C LEU A 15 43.32 47.57 -36.00
N SER A 16 44.16 46.87 -35.24
CA SER A 16 44.48 45.50 -35.50
C SER A 16 43.17 44.76 -35.38
N ILE A 17 42.84 43.94 -36.38
CA ILE A 17 41.70 43.03 -36.32
C ILE A 17 41.65 42.33 -34.95
N ILE A 18 42.80 42.09 -34.31
CA ILE A 18 42.89 41.48 -32.99
C ILE A 18 42.25 42.31 -31.87
N SER A 19 42.35 43.65 -31.88
CA SER A 19 41.75 44.47 -30.82
C SER A 19 40.23 44.51 -30.93
N VAL A 20 39.70 44.49 -32.17
CA VAL A 20 38.26 44.42 -32.43
C VAL A 20 37.72 43.03 -32.05
N VAL A 21 38.46 41.96 -32.38
CA VAL A 21 38.08 40.59 -31.99
C VAL A 21 38.11 40.43 -30.47
N VAL A 22 39.15 40.92 -29.79
CA VAL A 22 39.23 40.86 -28.31
C VAL A 22 38.10 41.68 -27.66
N ALA A 23 37.84 42.90 -28.13
CA ALA A 23 36.74 43.72 -27.61
C ALA A 23 35.38 43.04 -27.84
N PHE A 24 35.16 42.40 -28.99
CA PHE A 24 33.92 41.69 -29.29
C PHE A 24 33.76 40.42 -28.44
N THR A 25 34.84 39.67 -28.19
CA THR A 25 34.79 38.50 -27.29
C THR A 25 34.53 38.88 -25.84
N ILE A 26 35.12 39.97 -25.34
CA ILE A 26 34.83 40.48 -23.98
C ILE A 26 33.39 40.97 -23.90
N LEU A 27 32.92 41.70 -24.91
CA LEU A 27 31.53 42.16 -24.97
C LEU A 27 30.56 40.97 -24.99
N ALA A 28 30.80 39.94 -25.82
CA ALA A 28 29.97 38.74 -25.87
C ALA A 28 29.99 37.97 -24.54
N ALA A 29 31.16 37.86 -23.90
CA ALA A 29 31.32 37.20 -22.61
C ALA A 29 30.60 37.92 -21.46
N VAL A 30 30.43 39.25 -21.54
CA VAL A 30 29.71 40.04 -20.52
C VAL A 30 28.21 40.14 -20.81
N VAL A 31 27.82 40.29 -22.07
CA VAL A 31 26.41 40.47 -22.46
C VAL A 31 25.62 39.18 -22.30
N GLY A 32 26.18 38.02 -22.66
CA GLY A 32 25.48 36.73 -22.59
C GLY A 32 24.96 36.38 -21.18
N PRO A 33 25.80 36.42 -20.13
CA PRO A 33 25.36 36.20 -18.75
C PRO A 33 24.38 37.27 -18.26
N SER A 34 24.53 38.53 -18.70
CA SER A 34 23.68 39.64 -18.26
C SER A 34 22.24 39.50 -18.78
N THR A 35 22.05 39.11 -20.04
CA THR A 35 20.71 38.86 -20.58
C THR A 35 20.02 37.69 -19.89
N TYR A 36 20.76 36.64 -19.54
CA TYR A 36 20.24 35.50 -18.80
C TYR A 36 19.78 35.87 -17.38
N LEU A 37 20.54 36.73 -16.69
CA LEU A 37 20.18 37.23 -15.36
C LEU A 37 18.93 38.11 -15.41
N ILE A 38 18.79 38.95 -16.44
CA ILE A 38 17.60 39.79 -16.61
C ILE A 38 16.36 38.90 -16.83
N GLU A 39 16.45 37.91 -17.71
CA GLU A 39 15.34 36.98 -17.97
C GLU A 39 14.91 36.26 -16.69
N ARG A 40 15.87 35.69 -15.93
CA ARG A 40 15.57 35.07 -14.63
C ARG A 40 14.97 36.06 -13.62
N SER A 41 15.45 37.30 -13.56
CA SER A 41 14.92 38.30 -12.62
C SER A 41 13.47 38.68 -12.94
N THR A 42 13.11 38.73 -14.22
CA THR A 42 11.74 39.01 -14.66
C THR A 42 10.81 37.84 -14.34
N GLN A 43 11.26 36.60 -14.58
CA GLN A 43 10.50 35.40 -14.23
C GLN A 43 10.25 35.31 -12.71
N LEU A 44 11.27 35.58 -11.89
CA LEU A 44 11.12 35.63 -10.43
C LEU A 44 10.13 36.71 -9.98
N SER A 45 10.15 37.88 -10.64
CA SER A 45 9.23 38.98 -10.33
C SER A 45 7.78 38.63 -10.69
N VAL A 46 7.55 37.98 -11.84
CA VAL A 46 6.21 37.53 -12.25
C VAL A 46 5.70 36.45 -11.29
N ALA A 47 6.54 35.46 -10.94
CA ALA A 47 6.18 34.41 -10.01
C ALA A 47 5.82 34.97 -8.62
N SER A 48 6.58 35.95 -8.11
CA SER A 48 6.28 36.61 -6.84
C SER A 48 4.91 37.32 -6.87
N ARG A 49 4.59 38.01 -7.97
CA ARG A 49 3.27 38.64 -8.14
C ARG A 49 2.15 37.60 -8.18
N GLN A 50 2.33 36.52 -8.92
CA GLN A 50 1.35 35.43 -9.00
C GLN A 50 1.13 34.77 -7.63
N GLN A 51 2.19 34.57 -6.85
CA GLN A 51 2.09 34.01 -5.51
C GLN A 51 1.33 34.94 -4.55
N VAL A 52 1.54 36.27 -4.63
CA VAL A 52 0.77 37.24 -3.85
C VAL A 52 -0.69 37.25 -4.26
N THR A 53 -0.99 37.19 -5.57
CA THR A 53 -2.37 37.07 -6.07
C THR A 53 -3.02 35.78 -5.59
N ALA A 54 -2.33 34.64 -5.68
CA ALA A 54 -2.81 33.36 -5.18
C ALA A 54 -3.05 33.37 -3.66
N SER A 55 -2.20 34.04 -2.88
CA SER A 55 -2.40 34.23 -1.44
C SER A 55 -3.63 35.09 -1.13
N ASN A 56 -3.87 36.15 -1.91
CA ASN A 56 -5.06 36.99 -1.73
C ASN A 56 -6.33 36.22 -2.13
N LEU A 57 -6.30 35.41 -3.19
CA LEU A 57 -7.41 34.53 -3.57
C LEU A 57 -7.70 33.51 -2.46
N ALA A 58 -6.67 32.84 -1.93
CA ALA A 58 -6.83 31.88 -0.84
C ALA A 58 -7.44 32.53 0.42
N GLN A 59 -7.04 33.77 0.75
CA GLN A 59 -7.63 34.52 1.87
C GLN A 59 -9.07 34.96 1.59
N SER A 60 -9.36 35.39 0.37
CA SER A 60 -10.73 35.74 -0.06
C SER A 60 -11.66 34.55 0.08
N GLU A 61 -11.22 33.37 -0.34
CA GLU A 61 -12.02 32.14 -0.24
C GLU A 61 -12.28 31.74 1.22
N ILE A 62 -11.26 31.81 2.08
CA ILE A 62 -11.45 31.62 3.53
C ILE A 62 -12.45 32.63 4.10
N GLN A 63 -12.48 33.86 3.59
CA GLN A 63 -13.46 34.87 4.03
C GLN A 63 -14.88 34.55 3.55
N ILE A 64 -15.05 33.98 2.36
CA ILE A 64 -16.33 33.44 1.89
C ILE A 64 -16.79 32.32 2.81
N LEU A 65 -15.93 31.34 3.08
CA LEU A 65 -16.22 30.23 4.00
C LEU A 65 -16.55 30.73 5.42
N ASN A 66 -15.84 31.74 5.93
CA ASN A 66 -16.15 32.38 7.21
C ASN A 66 -17.53 33.04 7.22
N THR A 67 -17.92 33.64 6.08
CA THR A 67 -19.22 34.30 5.94
C THR A 67 -20.34 33.26 5.90
N GLU A 68 -20.16 32.15 5.17
CA GLU A 68 -21.10 31.03 5.17
C GLU A 68 -21.23 30.41 6.56
N ALA A 69 -20.11 30.17 7.25
CA ALA A 69 -20.08 29.68 8.63
C ALA A 69 -20.90 30.55 9.58
N ALA A 70 -20.80 31.87 9.43
CA ALA A 70 -21.51 32.84 10.27
C ALA A 70 -23.00 32.96 9.94
N GLN A 71 -23.40 32.77 8.68
CA GLN A 71 -24.79 32.87 8.26
C GLN A 71 -25.58 31.60 8.56
N SER A 72 -25.04 30.45 8.17
CA SER A 72 -25.67 29.15 8.36
C SER A 72 -24.58 28.09 8.32
N PHE A 73 -24.28 27.50 9.47
CA PHE A 73 -23.33 26.41 9.55
C PHE A 73 -23.73 25.22 8.65
N SER A 74 -25.02 25.04 8.38
CA SER A 74 -25.54 24.03 7.45
C SER A 74 -25.18 24.29 5.97
N ASN A 75 -25.01 25.55 5.55
CA ASN A 75 -24.54 25.84 4.19
C ASN A 75 -23.10 25.36 4.01
N LEU A 76 -22.29 25.60 5.03
CA LEU A 76 -20.88 25.18 5.06
C LEU A 76 -20.76 23.65 5.04
N THR A 77 -21.63 22.93 5.76
CA THR A 77 -21.63 21.46 5.74
C THR A 77 -22.20 20.87 4.45
N ASN A 78 -23.05 21.59 3.71
CA ASN A 78 -23.45 21.18 2.36
C ASN A 78 -22.30 21.25 1.35
N MET A 79 -21.23 21.99 1.65
CA MET A 79 -20.01 22.08 0.85
C MET A 79 -18.95 21.03 1.24
N LEU A 80 -19.30 20.04 2.07
CA LEU A 80 -18.39 18.95 2.46
C LEU A 80 -17.81 18.21 1.25
N GLY A 81 -16.55 17.80 1.38
CA GLY A 81 -15.77 17.17 0.33
C GLY A 81 -14.91 18.17 -0.42
N THR A 82 -14.52 17.79 -1.65
CA THR A 82 -13.66 18.61 -2.50
C THR A 82 -14.48 19.31 -3.58
N SER A 83 -14.37 20.63 -3.66
CA SER A 83 -14.92 21.44 -4.73
C SER A 83 -13.82 22.29 -5.37
N SER A 84 -13.96 22.62 -6.65
CA SER A 84 -12.96 23.41 -7.36
C SER A 84 -13.60 24.33 -8.37
N HIS A 85 -13.06 25.55 -8.47
CA HIS A 85 -13.46 26.52 -9.48
C HIS A 85 -12.22 27.28 -9.99
N THR A 86 -12.40 28.04 -11.07
CA THR A 86 -11.30 28.75 -11.72
C THR A 86 -11.59 30.23 -11.85
N ASP A 87 -10.60 31.05 -11.52
CA ASP A 87 -10.63 32.50 -11.66
C ASP A 87 -9.52 32.98 -12.60
N VAL A 88 -9.85 33.93 -13.48
CA VAL A 88 -8.89 34.52 -14.41
C VAL A 88 -8.56 35.94 -13.97
N ILE A 89 -7.31 36.14 -13.54
CA ILE A 89 -6.80 37.47 -13.12
C ILE A 89 -5.59 37.82 -13.96
N ALA A 90 -5.67 38.96 -14.66
CA ALA A 90 -4.60 39.44 -15.55
C ALA A 90 -4.11 38.39 -16.57
N ALA A 91 -5.06 37.67 -17.19
CA ALA A 91 -4.83 36.58 -18.16
C ALA A 91 -4.07 35.36 -17.62
N VAL A 92 -3.94 35.23 -16.29
CA VAL A 92 -3.49 34.01 -15.62
C VAL A 92 -4.70 33.30 -15.04
N THR A 93 -4.86 32.02 -15.36
CA THR A 93 -5.91 31.18 -14.77
C THR A 93 -5.40 30.59 -13.46
N TYR A 94 -6.13 30.86 -12.39
CA TYR A 94 -5.95 30.27 -11.07
C TYR A 94 -7.03 29.20 -10.86
N THR A 95 -6.63 28.01 -10.42
CA THR A 95 -7.55 26.96 -9.98
C THR A 95 -7.55 26.94 -8.46
N ILE A 96 -8.72 27.22 -7.89
CA ILE A 96 -8.99 27.24 -6.46
C ILE A 96 -9.67 25.91 -6.12
N THR A 97 -9.16 25.21 -5.12
CA THR A 97 -9.68 23.93 -4.66
C THR A 97 -9.93 24.00 -3.17
N ASP A 98 -11.19 23.85 -2.81
CA ASP A 98 -11.67 23.86 -1.43
C ASP A 98 -11.91 22.43 -1.00
N ASN A 99 -11.32 22.06 0.13
CA ASN A 99 -11.54 20.77 0.74
C ASN A 99 -12.07 20.98 2.16
N LEU A 100 -13.35 20.68 2.35
CA LEU A 100 -14.01 20.76 3.66
C LEU A 100 -14.21 19.34 4.19
N TYR A 101 -13.73 19.11 5.40
CA TYR A 101 -13.86 17.81 6.05
C TYR A 101 -13.96 18.00 7.55
N TRP A 102 -14.71 17.13 8.19
CA TRP A 102 -14.80 17.14 9.63
C TRP A 102 -13.54 16.55 10.23
N THR A 103 -12.98 17.28 11.19
CA THR A 103 -11.90 16.82 12.06
C THR A 103 -12.44 16.69 13.47
N GLN A 104 -11.84 15.82 14.27
CA GLN A 104 -12.15 15.79 15.69
C GLN A 104 -11.64 17.07 16.36
N GLY A 105 -12.43 17.66 17.26
CA GLY A 105 -11.85 18.46 18.31
C GLY A 105 -11.13 17.52 19.26
N THR A 106 -9.86 17.78 19.53
CA THR A 106 -9.10 17.00 20.49
C THR A 106 -8.35 17.92 21.43
N SER A 107 -8.15 17.48 22.67
CA SER A 107 -7.23 18.11 23.61
C SER A 107 -5.77 17.79 23.27
N ASN A 108 -5.54 16.92 22.28
CA ASN A 108 -4.24 16.46 21.82
C ASN A 108 -4.11 16.72 20.31
N PRO A 109 -3.06 17.40 19.82
CA PRO A 109 -2.98 17.90 18.44
C PRO A 109 -3.06 16.83 17.35
N ASP A 110 -2.90 15.54 17.68
CA ASP A 110 -2.84 14.46 16.70
C ASP A 110 -4.20 13.85 16.33
N GLY A 111 -5.30 14.15 17.04
CA GLY A 111 -6.68 13.98 16.55
C GLY A 111 -7.21 12.56 16.28
N CYS A 112 -6.33 11.61 16.02
CA CYS A 112 -6.58 10.38 15.30
C CYS A 112 -5.66 9.30 15.87
N ASN A 113 -6.19 8.48 16.78
CA ASN A 113 -5.44 7.33 17.30
C ASN A 113 -6.40 6.15 17.47
N ALA A 114 -5.93 4.93 17.19
CA ALA A 114 -6.74 3.71 17.28
C ALA A 114 -7.09 3.29 18.72
N ASN A 115 -6.84 4.14 19.72
CA ASN A 115 -7.00 3.81 21.14
C ASN A 115 -7.69 4.93 21.93
N MET A 116 -8.49 5.78 21.28
CA MET A 116 -9.16 6.88 21.97
C MET A 116 -10.36 6.33 22.73
N SER A 117 -10.49 6.69 24.00
CA SER A 117 -11.75 6.46 24.70
C SER A 117 -12.80 7.44 24.17
N SER A 118 -14.08 7.05 24.16
CA SER A 118 -15.20 7.89 23.68
C SER A 118 -15.31 9.25 24.38
N SER A 119 -14.73 9.38 25.58
CA SER A 119 -14.61 10.62 26.36
C SER A 119 -13.49 11.58 25.92
N GLN A 120 -12.59 11.15 25.04
CA GLN A 120 -11.48 11.96 24.49
C GLN A 120 -11.83 12.61 23.15
N ILE A 121 -12.92 12.17 22.52
CA ILE A 121 -13.46 12.74 21.29
C ILE A 121 -14.26 13.99 21.69
N LEU A 122 -13.67 15.18 21.50
CA LEU A 122 -14.33 16.46 21.79
C LEU A 122 -15.22 16.89 20.62
N GLU A 123 -15.87 18.05 20.77
CA GLU A 123 -16.71 18.63 19.74
C GLU A 123 -16.00 18.70 18.38
N PRO A 124 -16.65 18.27 17.30
CA PRO A 124 -16.02 18.25 16.00
C PRO A 124 -15.74 19.66 15.49
N ILE A 125 -14.58 19.81 14.86
CA ILE A 125 -14.16 21.02 14.17
C ILE A 125 -14.26 20.75 12.68
N LEU A 126 -15.03 21.55 11.96
CA LEU A 126 -15.03 21.48 10.50
C LEU A 126 -13.77 22.19 9.99
N SER A 127 -12.84 21.42 9.41
CA SER A 127 -11.63 21.96 8.83
C SER A 127 -11.86 22.29 7.36
N ALA A 128 -11.43 23.48 6.94
CA ALA A 128 -11.43 23.90 5.55
C ALA A 128 -9.99 24.15 5.08
N SER A 129 -9.62 23.57 3.95
CA SER A 129 -8.33 23.74 3.30
C SER A 129 -8.53 24.26 1.89
N VAL A 130 -8.09 25.49 1.65
CA VAL A 130 -8.10 26.15 0.34
C VAL A 130 -6.73 26.03 -0.29
N THR A 131 -6.66 25.47 -1.50
CA THR A 131 -5.42 25.37 -2.29
C THR A 131 -5.58 26.12 -3.60
N VAL A 132 -4.64 27.01 -3.91
CA VAL A 132 -4.63 27.79 -5.15
C VAL A 132 -3.42 27.42 -5.99
N THR A 133 -3.69 27.02 -7.23
CA THR A 133 -2.68 26.70 -8.26
C THR A 133 -2.89 27.62 -9.47
N TRP A 134 -1.88 27.79 -10.32
CA TRP A 134 -2.00 28.61 -11.52
C TRP A 134 -1.19 28.07 -12.69
N SER A 135 -1.52 28.54 -13.90
CA SER A 135 -0.80 28.15 -15.12
C SER A 135 0.68 28.53 -15.03
N ASN A 136 1.58 27.59 -15.33
CA ASN A 136 3.04 27.75 -15.26
C ASN A 136 3.60 28.00 -13.84
N MET A 137 2.96 27.47 -12.79
CA MET A 137 3.46 27.64 -11.41
C MET A 137 4.81 26.94 -11.13
N ALA A 138 5.18 25.91 -11.89
CA ALA A 138 6.41 25.17 -11.64
C ALA A 138 7.66 26.08 -11.78
N PRO A 139 8.61 26.05 -10.84
CA PRO A 139 8.81 25.07 -9.77
C PRO A 139 8.22 25.44 -8.39
N PHE A 140 7.38 26.48 -8.29
CA PHE A 140 6.86 26.96 -7.03
C PHE A 140 5.73 26.06 -6.49
N PRO A 141 5.66 25.83 -5.17
CA PRO A 141 4.58 25.06 -4.57
C PRO A 141 3.25 25.84 -4.61
N PRO A 142 2.09 25.15 -4.61
CA PRO A 142 0.79 25.77 -4.44
C PRO A 142 0.70 26.61 -3.17
N VAL A 143 -0.15 27.64 -3.19
CA VAL A 143 -0.49 28.38 -1.97
C VAL A 143 -1.63 27.66 -1.26
N ARG A 144 -1.44 27.35 0.02
CA ARG A 144 -2.44 26.66 0.85
C ARG A 144 -2.78 27.50 2.08
N SER A 145 -4.07 27.62 2.36
CA SER A 145 -4.61 28.25 3.56
C SER A 145 -5.58 27.29 4.25
N THR A 146 -5.54 27.22 5.58
CA THR A 146 -6.39 26.31 6.37
C THR A 146 -7.04 27.07 7.51
N THR A 147 -8.30 26.75 7.81
CA THR A 147 -9.04 27.29 8.95
C THR A 147 -9.94 26.22 9.56
N GLY A 148 -10.33 26.39 10.82
CA GLY A 148 -11.23 25.49 11.53
C GLY A 148 -12.47 26.22 12.01
N TYR A 149 -13.62 25.56 11.90
CA TYR A 149 -14.91 26.08 12.34
C TYR A 149 -15.47 25.21 13.46
N HIS A 150 -15.73 25.82 14.60
CA HIS A 150 -16.49 25.18 15.67
C HIS A 150 -17.97 25.16 15.28
N ALA A 151 -18.60 24.01 15.47
CA ALA A 151 -20.04 23.92 15.34
C ALA A 151 -20.72 24.79 16.43
N PRO A 152 -21.83 25.49 16.13
CA PRO A 152 -22.58 26.24 17.14
C PRO A 152 -23.04 25.35 18.31
N ALA A 153 -23.17 25.92 19.50
CA ALA A 153 -23.66 25.19 20.68
C ALA A 153 -25.04 24.56 20.40
N GLY A 154 -25.15 23.24 20.63
CA GLY A 154 -26.37 22.46 20.36
C GLY A 154 -26.47 21.85 18.96
N TYR A 155 -25.48 22.10 18.08
CA TYR A 155 -25.36 21.41 16.79
C TYR A 155 -25.06 19.91 16.97
N SER A 156 -24.29 19.55 18.01
CA SER A 156 -24.27 18.20 18.57
C SER A 156 -25.53 17.98 19.40
N SER A 157 -26.52 17.31 18.81
CA SER A 157 -27.77 17.04 19.51
C SER A 157 -27.61 15.85 20.47
N THR A 158 -28.42 15.81 21.52
CA THR A 158 -28.52 14.62 22.38
C THR A 158 -29.12 13.40 21.66
N THR A 159 -29.60 13.59 20.43
CA THR A 159 -30.31 12.60 19.62
C THR A 159 -29.45 12.02 18.51
N THR A 160 -28.23 12.51 18.30
CA THR A 160 -27.29 12.05 17.26
C THR A 160 -26.00 11.53 17.90
N GLY A 161 -25.30 10.63 17.22
CA GLY A 161 -23.98 10.16 17.60
C GLY A 161 -22.93 10.52 16.55
N SER A 162 -21.68 10.17 16.80
CA SER A 162 -20.60 10.38 15.84
C SER A 162 -19.75 9.12 15.69
N LEU A 163 -19.16 8.95 14.52
CA LEU A 163 -18.26 7.84 14.21
C LEU A 163 -16.91 8.38 13.76
N LEU A 164 -15.85 7.93 14.43
CA LEU A 164 -14.49 8.03 13.93
C LEU A 164 -14.09 6.72 13.26
N VAL A 165 -13.60 6.80 12.03
CA VAL A 165 -12.95 5.68 11.36
C VAL A 165 -11.46 5.96 11.29
N VAL A 166 -10.65 5.04 11.82
CA VAL A 166 -9.19 5.12 11.78
C VAL A 166 -8.69 4.03 10.85
N ALA A 167 -8.00 4.42 9.79
CA ALA A 167 -7.31 3.52 8.88
C ALA A 167 -5.81 3.58 9.15
N GLN A 168 -5.24 2.42 9.47
CA GLN A 168 -3.83 2.28 9.81
C GLN A 168 -3.11 1.33 8.86
N ASN A 169 -1.86 1.66 8.58
CA ASN A 169 -0.96 0.80 7.82
C ASN A 169 -0.39 -0.35 8.68
N GLN A 170 0.44 -1.19 8.06
CA GLN A 170 1.12 -2.33 8.70
C GLN A 170 2.00 -2.00 9.91
N ALA A 171 2.42 -0.74 10.04
CA ALA A 171 3.26 -0.23 11.12
C ALA A 171 2.46 0.60 12.15
N ALA A 172 1.12 0.51 12.12
CA ALA A 172 0.19 1.34 12.89
C ALA A 172 0.33 2.85 12.61
N GLY A 173 0.88 3.21 11.45
CA GLY A 173 0.93 4.58 10.95
C GLY A 173 -0.34 4.97 10.20
N ALA A 174 -0.52 6.27 9.99
CA ALA A 174 -1.63 6.87 9.27
C ALA A 174 -1.56 6.64 7.75
N ASP A 175 -2.68 6.29 7.12
CA ASP A 175 -2.82 6.26 5.66
C ASP A 175 -3.91 7.23 5.17
N SER A 176 -3.50 8.23 4.40
CA SER A 176 -4.38 9.28 3.86
C SER A 176 -4.95 8.97 2.49
N GLY A 177 -6.13 9.49 2.17
CA GLY A 177 -6.74 9.36 0.85
C GLY A 177 -7.42 8.01 0.59
N LEU A 178 -7.76 7.27 1.66
CA LEU A 178 -8.56 6.05 1.58
C LEU A 178 -10.05 6.39 1.58
N SER A 179 -10.81 5.78 0.68
CA SER A 179 -12.26 6.02 0.65
C SER A 179 -12.94 5.25 1.77
N VAL A 180 -13.71 5.93 2.60
CA VAL A 180 -14.50 5.36 3.68
C VAL A 180 -15.97 5.56 3.35
N SER A 181 -16.66 4.46 3.06
CA SER A 181 -18.09 4.47 2.78
C SER A 181 -18.87 4.01 4.01
N LEU A 182 -19.90 4.78 4.36
CA LEU A 182 -20.80 4.52 5.47
C LEU A 182 -22.19 4.26 4.91
N THR A 183 -22.74 3.07 5.15
CA THR A 183 -24.08 2.69 4.70
C THR A 183 -24.98 2.40 5.91
N ALA A 184 -26.08 3.12 6.04
CA ALA A 184 -27.09 2.85 7.06
C ALA A 184 -27.80 1.51 6.77
N GLN A 185 -27.86 0.61 7.75
CA GLN A 185 -28.67 -0.61 7.65
C GLN A 185 -30.07 -0.41 8.21
N ASN A 186 -30.16 0.21 9.40
CA ASN A 186 -31.43 0.41 10.12
C ASN A 186 -31.63 1.87 10.60
N ALA A 187 -30.79 2.81 10.16
CA ALA A 187 -30.98 4.23 10.43
C ALA A 187 -31.79 4.86 9.29
N ALA A 188 -33.07 5.13 9.54
CA ALA A 188 -34.06 5.42 8.50
C ALA A 188 -33.87 6.76 7.75
N SER A 189 -33.00 7.65 8.21
CA SER A 189 -32.82 9.00 7.65
C SER A 189 -31.48 9.26 6.97
N ASP A 190 -30.49 8.38 7.16
CA ASP A 190 -29.11 8.68 6.76
C ASP A 190 -28.81 7.99 5.43
N THR A 191 -28.36 8.77 4.45
CA THR A 191 -27.98 8.26 3.13
C THR A 191 -26.54 7.77 3.12
N ALA A 192 -26.23 6.84 2.22
CA ALA A 192 -24.88 6.33 2.08
C ALA A 192 -23.91 7.49 1.78
N THR A 193 -22.90 7.66 2.62
CA THR A 193 -21.95 8.78 2.53
C THR A 193 -20.55 8.22 2.38
N THR A 194 -19.75 8.81 1.49
CA THR A 194 -18.35 8.42 1.30
C THR A 194 -17.45 9.63 1.49
N ILE A 195 -16.45 9.51 2.35
CA ILE A 195 -15.41 10.54 2.58
C ILE A 195 -14.03 9.90 2.47
N GLN A 196 -12.98 10.71 2.33
CA GLN A 196 -11.60 10.23 2.27
C GLN A 196 -10.93 10.39 3.63
N THR A 197 -9.98 9.52 3.97
CA THR A 197 -9.13 9.70 5.16
C THR A 197 -8.21 10.90 5.00
N ASP A 198 -8.00 11.63 6.09
CA ASP A 198 -7.08 12.78 6.14
C ASP A 198 -5.61 12.35 6.28
N SER A 199 -4.71 13.32 6.45
CA SER A 199 -3.26 13.06 6.62
C SER A 199 -2.92 12.21 7.85
N GLN A 200 -3.84 12.08 8.81
CA GLN A 200 -3.68 11.26 10.00
C GLN A 200 -4.36 9.88 9.85
N GLY A 201 -4.93 9.58 8.69
CA GLY A 201 -5.61 8.30 8.43
C GLY A 201 -7.01 8.25 9.01
N CYS A 202 -7.61 9.39 9.30
CA CYS A 202 -8.93 9.47 9.91
C CYS A 202 -10.01 9.93 8.95
N ALA A 203 -11.19 9.32 9.07
CA ALA A 203 -12.42 9.75 8.43
C ALA A 203 -13.50 9.87 9.51
N TYR A 204 -14.05 11.06 9.67
CA TYR A 204 -14.98 11.34 10.76
C TYR A 204 -16.38 11.71 10.24
N PHE A 205 -17.39 11.03 10.78
CA PHE A 205 -18.80 11.15 10.43
C PHE A 205 -19.59 11.66 11.65
N PRO A 206 -19.86 12.96 11.74
CA PRO A 206 -20.64 13.49 12.84
C PRO A 206 -22.14 13.43 12.58
N PHE A 207 -22.91 13.61 13.67
CA PHE A 207 -24.36 13.78 13.66
C PHE A 207 -25.15 12.63 13.03
N LEU A 208 -24.61 11.42 13.10
CA LEU A 208 -25.27 10.21 12.63
C LEU A 208 -26.49 9.91 13.48
N THR A 209 -27.57 9.52 12.82
CA THR A 209 -28.77 9.07 13.51
C THR A 209 -28.47 7.76 14.25
N PRO A 210 -28.90 7.58 15.50
CA PRO A 210 -28.66 6.34 16.24
C PRO A 210 -29.21 5.13 15.48
N GLY A 211 -28.38 4.10 15.33
CA GLY A 211 -28.70 2.94 14.49
C GLY A 211 -27.47 2.13 14.13
N THR A 212 -27.68 1.11 13.30
CA THR A 212 -26.61 0.23 12.81
C THR A 212 -26.15 0.66 11.42
N TYR A 213 -24.85 0.75 11.25
CA TYR A 213 -24.16 1.15 10.03
C TYR A 213 -23.13 0.11 9.63
N THR A 214 -22.89 -0.03 8.33
CA THR A 214 -21.72 -0.74 7.79
C THR A 214 -20.72 0.28 7.29
N VAL A 215 -19.51 0.21 7.81
CA VAL A 215 -18.35 0.97 7.37
C VAL A 215 -17.54 0.08 6.44
N THR A 216 -17.21 0.55 5.24
CA THR A 216 -16.38 -0.18 4.29
C THR A 216 -15.27 0.73 3.79
N LEU A 217 -14.02 0.24 3.87
CA LEU A 217 -12.87 0.90 3.26
C LEU A 217 -12.75 0.51 1.78
N GLY A 218 -12.28 1.45 0.98
CA GLY A 218 -11.92 1.26 -0.41
C GLY A 218 -10.53 1.83 -0.71
N ALA A 219 -9.86 1.20 -1.66
CA ALA A 219 -8.55 1.63 -2.12
C ALA A 219 -8.63 2.98 -2.86
N PRO A 220 -7.56 3.79 -2.83
CA PRO A 220 -7.39 4.89 -3.77
C PRO A 220 -7.42 4.36 -5.20
N SER A 221 -7.95 5.15 -6.14
CA SER A 221 -8.10 4.72 -7.52
C SER A 221 -6.77 4.29 -8.15
N GLY A 222 -6.74 3.09 -8.74
CA GLY A 222 -5.58 2.58 -9.49
C GLY A 222 -4.47 1.96 -8.63
N GLN A 223 -4.72 1.70 -7.35
CA GLN A 223 -3.80 0.97 -6.47
C GLN A 223 -4.51 -0.22 -5.83
N ASP A 224 -3.79 -1.33 -5.69
CA ASP A 224 -4.27 -2.49 -4.95
C ASP A 224 -3.95 -2.31 -3.47
N TRP A 225 -4.95 -2.55 -2.62
CA TRP A 225 -4.85 -2.45 -1.17
C TRP A 225 -5.55 -3.66 -0.57
N THR A 226 -5.10 -4.09 0.61
CA THR A 226 -5.69 -5.26 1.28
C THR A 226 -5.60 -5.11 2.78
N SER A 227 -6.55 -5.74 3.49
CA SER A 227 -6.46 -5.95 4.92
C SER A 227 -5.54 -7.15 5.24
N PRO A 228 -5.16 -7.35 6.52
CA PRO A 228 -4.44 -8.54 6.97
C PRO A 228 -5.12 -9.87 6.60
N PHE A 229 -6.43 -9.85 6.34
CA PHE A 229 -7.22 -11.03 5.97
C PHE A 229 -7.30 -11.27 4.46
N GLY A 230 -6.58 -10.50 3.64
CA GLY A 230 -6.63 -10.61 2.18
C GLY A 230 -7.89 -9.99 1.55
N ASP A 231 -8.68 -9.25 2.32
CA ASP A 231 -9.88 -8.55 1.83
C ASP A 231 -9.50 -7.19 1.22
N PRO A 232 -9.75 -6.95 -0.09
CA PRO A 232 -9.52 -5.68 -0.76
C PRO A 232 -10.59 -4.60 -0.47
N SER A 233 -11.59 -4.91 0.35
CA SER A 233 -12.65 -3.98 0.75
C SER A 233 -13.16 -4.33 2.16
N PRO A 234 -12.31 -4.24 3.20
CA PRO A 234 -12.70 -4.66 4.54
C PRO A 234 -13.88 -3.83 5.03
N SER A 235 -14.82 -4.51 5.68
CA SER A 235 -16.04 -3.90 6.22
C SER A 235 -16.29 -4.30 7.67
N GLN A 236 -16.88 -3.39 8.44
CA GLN A 236 -17.29 -3.62 9.83
C GLN A 236 -18.69 -3.07 10.05
N THR A 237 -19.50 -3.79 10.82
CA THR A 237 -20.83 -3.33 11.23
C THR A 237 -20.75 -2.75 12.63
N ILE A 238 -21.25 -1.52 12.80
CA ILE A 238 -21.15 -0.75 14.04
C ILE A 238 -22.49 -0.14 14.43
N THR A 239 -22.73 -0.05 15.73
CA THR A 239 -23.93 0.58 16.27
C THR A 239 -23.58 1.94 16.86
N ILE A 240 -24.26 2.97 16.39
CA ILE A 240 -24.15 4.34 16.88
C ILE A 240 -25.29 4.61 17.85
N ASN A 241 -24.95 5.08 19.05
CA ASN A 241 -25.92 5.48 20.06
C ASN A 241 -26.05 7.01 20.09
N ALA A 242 -27.19 7.49 20.55
CA ALA A 242 -27.40 8.91 20.75
C ALA A 242 -26.41 9.48 21.78
N SER A 243 -25.87 10.67 21.52
CA SER A 243 -24.84 11.32 22.35
C SER A 243 -23.55 10.51 22.54
N ALA A 244 -23.29 9.51 21.70
CA ALA A 244 -22.09 8.68 21.80
C ALA A 244 -21.12 8.97 20.66
N ASN A 245 -19.83 8.93 20.98
CA ASN A 245 -18.76 8.85 20.00
C ASN A 245 -18.32 7.39 19.91
N THR A 246 -18.42 6.82 18.72
CA THR A 246 -18.00 5.46 18.44
C THR A 246 -16.78 5.49 17.52
N GLN A 247 -15.92 4.48 17.64
CA GLN A 247 -14.72 4.32 16.83
C GLN A 247 -14.75 2.98 16.08
N ALA A 248 -14.31 3.00 14.82
CA ALA A 248 -14.04 1.81 14.02
C ALA A 248 -12.59 1.85 13.54
N ASP A 249 -11.85 0.79 13.83
CA ASP A 249 -10.44 0.69 13.49
C ASP A 249 -10.24 -0.34 12.38
N PHE A 250 -9.47 0.05 11.38
CA PHE A 250 -9.13 -0.79 10.24
C PHE A 250 -7.62 -0.81 10.08
N THR A 251 -7.09 -2.01 9.84
CA THR A 251 -5.73 -2.18 9.31
C THR A 251 -5.83 -2.44 7.81
N TYR A 252 -5.26 -1.54 7.02
CA TYR A 252 -5.37 -1.55 5.57
C TYR A 252 -4.12 -0.93 4.98
N ALA A 253 -3.47 -1.62 4.05
CA ALA A 253 -2.21 -1.17 3.48
C ALA A 253 -2.16 -1.51 1.98
N GLN A 254 -1.30 -0.79 1.26
CA GLN A 254 -1.06 -1.05 -0.16
C GLN A 254 -0.57 -2.49 -0.32
N ALA A 255 -1.25 -3.26 -1.17
CA ALA A 255 -0.97 -4.66 -1.37
C ALA A 255 0.44 -4.84 -1.97
N ALA A 256 1.13 -5.87 -1.49
CA ALA A 256 2.40 -6.32 -2.01
C ALA A 256 2.21 -7.54 -2.92
N THR A 257 3.24 -7.80 -3.72
CA THR A 257 3.33 -8.97 -4.58
C THR A 257 4.53 -9.81 -4.18
N ILE A 258 4.32 -11.11 -4.01
CA ILE A 258 5.39 -12.07 -3.70
C ILE A 258 5.58 -13.00 -4.89
N THR A 259 6.75 -12.93 -5.52
CA THR A 259 7.18 -13.90 -6.53
C THR A 259 7.87 -15.06 -5.83
N LEU A 260 7.35 -16.26 -6.02
CA LEU A 260 7.98 -17.46 -5.50
C LEU A 260 9.14 -17.87 -6.39
N VAL A 261 10.32 -17.96 -5.81
CA VAL A 261 11.49 -18.53 -6.47
C VAL A 261 11.47 -20.03 -6.18
N THR A 262 11.48 -20.81 -7.25
CA THR A 262 11.38 -22.26 -7.18
C THR A 262 12.76 -22.87 -7.37
N PRO A 263 13.08 -24.00 -6.71
CA PRO A 263 14.22 -24.80 -7.12
C PRO A 263 14.03 -25.30 -8.57
N SER A 264 15.07 -25.85 -9.19
CA SER A 264 15.09 -26.33 -10.59
C SER A 264 14.18 -27.54 -10.87
N ILE A 265 13.18 -27.79 -10.02
CA ILE A 265 12.20 -28.87 -10.11
C ILE A 265 10.83 -28.22 -10.33
N SER A 266 10.02 -28.78 -11.24
CA SER A 266 8.66 -28.28 -11.50
C SER A 266 7.80 -28.36 -10.24
N ILE A 267 7.19 -27.25 -9.84
CA ILE A 267 6.28 -27.23 -8.69
C ILE A 267 4.93 -27.84 -9.09
N PRO A 268 4.47 -28.87 -8.36
CA PRO A 268 3.08 -29.31 -8.41
C PRO A 268 2.15 -28.27 -7.75
N TRP A 269 1.78 -27.23 -8.49
CA TRP A 269 0.92 -26.12 -8.03
C TRP A 269 -0.43 -26.56 -7.43
N GLN A 270 -0.87 -27.77 -7.76
CA GLN A 270 -2.01 -28.44 -7.15
C GLN A 270 -1.93 -28.59 -5.62
N PHE A 271 -0.72 -28.60 -5.02
CA PHE A 271 -0.60 -28.59 -3.56
C PHE A 271 -0.95 -27.25 -2.92
N GLY A 272 -1.06 -26.18 -3.71
CA GLY A 272 -1.13 -24.82 -3.20
C GLY A 272 0.15 -24.40 -2.49
N VAL A 273 0.23 -23.10 -2.24
CA VAL A 273 1.28 -22.51 -1.41
C VAL A 273 0.60 -21.80 -0.25
N SER A 274 1.13 -22.05 0.94
CA SER A 274 0.75 -21.32 2.14
C SER A 274 1.81 -20.26 2.42
N LEU A 275 1.34 -19.03 2.63
CA LEU A 275 2.14 -17.92 3.12
C LEU A 275 1.77 -17.67 4.58
N GLY A 276 2.74 -17.66 5.48
CA GLY A 276 2.54 -17.37 6.90
C GLY A 276 3.35 -16.16 7.35
N SER A 277 2.82 -15.44 8.34
CA SER A 277 3.49 -14.34 9.01
C SER A 277 3.02 -14.22 10.45
N THR A 278 3.91 -13.84 11.37
CA THR A 278 3.57 -13.65 12.80
C THR A 278 2.78 -12.38 13.08
N SER A 279 2.78 -11.40 12.18
CA SER A 279 2.06 -10.14 12.39
C SER A 279 0.62 -10.17 11.86
N LEU A 280 0.18 -11.29 11.29
CA LEU A 280 -1.22 -11.46 10.88
C LEU A 280 -2.08 -11.88 12.09
N PRO A 281 -3.32 -11.37 12.20
CA PRO A 281 -4.27 -11.82 13.22
C PRO A 281 -4.40 -13.34 13.21
N SER A 282 -4.39 -13.97 14.39
CA SER A 282 -4.52 -15.42 14.59
C SER A 282 -3.41 -16.31 13.99
N GLY A 283 -2.28 -15.73 13.53
CA GLY A 283 -1.22 -16.50 12.86
C GLY A 283 -1.70 -17.11 11.54
N GLU A 284 -2.67 -16.44 10.91
CA GLU A 284 -3.34 -16.92 9.72
C GLU A 284 -2.37 -17.05 8.54
N THR A 285 -2.64 -18.07 7.74
CA THR A 285 -1.90 -18.36 6.53
C THR A 285 -2.71 -17.88 5.34
N VAL A 286 -2.15 -16.99 4.54
CA VAL A 286 -2.73 -16.63 3.24
C VAL A 286 -2.53 -17.82 2.32
N TYR A 287 -3.65 -18.42 1.93
CA TYR A 287 -3.68 -19.56 1.02
C TYR A 287 -3.86 -19.04 -0.39
N ALA A 288 -2.92 -19.38 -1.28
CA ALA A 288 -3.08 -19.19 -2.72
C ALA A 288 -3.51 -20.52 -3.35
N PRO A 289 -4.83 -20.80 -3.50
CA PRO A 289 -5.29 -21.96 -4.22
C PRO A 289 -4.82 -21.91 -5.68
N GLY A 290 -4.16 -22.96 -6.15
CA GLY A 290 -3.93 -23.17 -7.59
C GLY A 290 -2.67 -22.54 -8.19
N GLY A 291 -1.73 -22.05 -7.39
CA GLY A 291 -0.36 -21.78 -7.82
C GLY A 291 -0.16 -20.66 -8.85
N THR A 292 -0.84 -19.54 -8.64
CA THR A 292 -0.43 -18.30 -9.30
C THR A 292 0.89 -17.83 -8.70
N ASN A 293 1.92 -17.77 -9.54
CA ASN A 293 3.18 -17.11 -9.27
C ASN A 293 3.31 -15.95 -10.29
N PRO A 294 3.31 -14.68 -9.86
CA PRO A 294 3.39 -14.23 -8.47
C PRO A 294 2.07 -14.34 -7.68
N ILE A 295 2.19 -14.32 -6.36
CA ILE A 295 1.07 -14.17 -5.43
C ILE A 295 0.84 -12.68 -5.21
N THR A 296 -0.32 -12.18 -5.63
CA THR A 296 -0.72 -10.76 -5.53
C THR A 296 -1.68 -10.55 -4.36
N ASN A 297 -2.02 -9.29 -4.07
CA ASN A 297 -2.97 -8.90 -3.02
C ASN A 297 -2.56 -9.36 -1.60
N ILE A 298 -1.25 -9.29 -1.30
CA ILE A 298 -0.70 -9.70 -0.01
C ILE A 298 -0.56 -8.48 0.90
N PHE A 299 -1.00 -8.60 2.15
CA PHE A 299 -0.79 -7.55 3.15
C PHE A 299 0.71 -7.38 3.43
N PRO A 300 1.31 -6.19 3.46
CA PRO A 300 2.75 -6.02 3.70
C PRO A 300 3.12 -6.22 5.18
N ALA A 301 3.08 -7.46 5.67
CA ALA A 301 3.37 -7.81 7.05
C ALA A 301 4.79 -7.41 7.51
N SER A 302 4.90 -6.72 8.64
CA SER A 302 6.16 -6.18 9.18
C SER A 302 7.12 -7.26 9.68
N SER A 303 6.62 -8.42 10.10
CA SER A 303 7.46 -9.55 10.47
C SER A 303 7.90 -10.40 9.28
N GLY A 304 7.47 -10.04 8.07
CA GLY A 304 7.75 -10.74 6.83
C GLY A 304 6.94 -12.01 6.63
N TYR A 305 7.09 -12.58 5.44
CA TYR A 305 6.42 -13.79 5.00
C TYR A 305 7.38 -14.95 4.87
N GLN A 306 6.82 -16.13 5.13
CA GLN A 306 7.43 -17.42 4.81
C GLN A 306 6.47 -18.20 3.94
N ALA A 307 6.99 -18.86 2.92
CA ALA A 307 6.22 -19.66 1.99
C ALA A 307 6.62 -21.12 2.13
N TRP A 308 5.64 -22.01 2.13
CA TRP A 308 5.89 -23.44 2.05
C TRP A 308 4.85 -24.14 1.19
N LEU A 309 5.21 -25.34 0.73
CA LEU A 309 4.32 -26.19 -0.04
C LEU A 309 3.38 -27.00 0.84
N GLY A 310 2.14 -27.10 0.38
CA GLY A 310 1.07 -27.85 1.05
C GLY A 310 0.10 -26.95 1.78
N GLN A 311 -1.07 -27.51 2.11
CA GLN A 311 -2.20 -26.78 2.67
C GLN A 311 -2.37 -27.05 4.18
N CYS A 312 -3.06 -26.12 4.86
CA CYS A 312 -3.74 -26.33 6.14
C CYS A 312 -2.87 -26.56 7.38
N TYR A 313 -1.64 -26.05 7.39
CA TYR A 313 -0.88 -25.91 8.63
C TYR A 313 -1.03 -24.50 9.16
N LEU A 314 -1.42 -24.37 10.42
CA LEU A 314 -1.30 -23.08 11.11
C LEU A 314 0.19 -22.78 11.26
N TYR A 315 0.57 -21.53 11.02
CA TYR A 315 1.95 -21.06 11.21
C TYR A 315 2.47 -21.41 12.64
N THR A 316 1.57 -21.42 13.62
CA THR A 316 1.86 -21.66 15.04
C THR A 316 2.05 -23.14 15.41
N SER A 317 1.60 -24.08 14.58
CA SER A 317 1.72 -25.53 14.86
C SER A 317 2.93 -26.15 14.16
N PHE A 318 3.87 -25.33 13.68
CA PHE A 318 5.08 -25.80 13.01
C PHE A 318 6.07 -26.41 14.04
N PRO A 319 6.36 -27.73 13.97
CA PRO A 319 7.24 -28.38 14.92
C PRO A 319 8.69 -28.27 14.46
N GLY A 320 9.42 -27.31 15.02
CA GLY A 320 10.88 -27.28 14.91
C GLY A 320 11.43 -26.10 14.11
N THR A 321 12.14 -25.24 14.84
CA THR A 321 13.20 -24.32 14.40
C THR A 321 12.79 -23.01 13.72
N SER A 322 13.49 -21.96 14.13
CA SER A 322 13.55 -20.63 13.53
C SER A 322 13.76 -20.73 12.02
N LEU A 323 12.71 -20.46 11.26
CA LEU A 323 12.81 -20.29 9.82
C LEU A 323 13.52 -18.95 9.57
N ASP A 324 14.84 -19.01 9.35
CA ASP A 324 15.81 -17.90 9.38
C ASP A 324 15.67 -16.87 8.23
N SER A 325 14.60 -16.90 7.43
CA SER A 325 14.46 -15.99 6.29
C SER A 325 13.01 -15.62 6.01
N ALA A 326 12.33 -15.02 7.00
CA ALA A 326 11.11 -14.27 6.69
C ALA A 326 11.49 -13.06 5.82
N ILE A 327 10.81 -12.89 4.70
CA ILE A 327 11.06 -11.77 3.79
C ILE A 327 9.97 -10.72 4.00
N VAL A 328 10.40 -9.50 4.30
CA VAL A 328 9.49 -8.37 4.45
C VAL A 328 9.00 -7.94 3.07
N ALA A 329 7.70 -8.04 2.87
CA ALA A 329 7.04 -7.49 1.69
C ALA A 329 6.85 -5.98 1.91
N LEU A 330 7.39 -5.16 1.00
CA LEU A 330 7.21 -3.71 1.05
C LEU A 330 5.80 -3.35 0.54
N PRO A 331 5.12 -2.34 1.12
CA PRO A 331 3.83 -1.86 0.60
C PRO A 331 3.94 -1.46 -0.87
N GLY A 332 3.05 -1.99 -1.72
CA GLY A 332 3.08 -1.76 -3.17
C GLY A 332 4.29 -2.36 -3.90
N GLY A 333 5.15 -3.09 -3.19
CA GLY A 333 6.39 -3.62 -3.70
C GLY A 333 6.28 -5.07 -4.19
N ASP A 334 7.21 -5.41 -5.08
CA ASP A 334 7.44 -6.79 -5.49
C ASP A 334 8.63 -7.36 -4.71
N THR A 335 8.45 -8.52 -4.09
CA THR A 335 9.55 -9.23 -3.41
C THR A 335 9.66 -10.65 -3.93
N SER A 336 10.86 -11.22 -3.88
CA SER A 336 11.10 -12.62 -4.22
C SER A 336 11.26 -13.44 -2.95
N LEU A 337 10.59 -14.59 -2.86
CA LEU A 337 10.63 -15.48 -1.72
C LEU A 337 10.94 -16.90 -2.16
N ASP A 338 11.98 -17.48 -1.59
CA ASP A 338 12.32 -18.88 -1.82
C ASP A 338 11.23 -19.76 -1.21
N LEU A 339 10.64 -20.60 -2.05
CA LEU A 339 9.62 -21.53 -1.59
C LEU A 339 10.27 -22.66 -0.81
N LEU A 340 9.91 -22.79 0.46
CA LEU A 340 10.36 -23.89 1.30
C LEU A 340 9.65 -25.18 0.85
N GLY A 341 10.41 -26.04 0.20
CA GLY A 341 10.03 -27.39 -0.16
C GLY A 341 11.24 -28.29 -0.12
N GLN A 342 11.04 -29.56 0.25
CA GLN A 342 12.14 -30.52 0.28
C GLN A 342 12.13 -31.37 -0.99
N PRO A 343 13.20 -31.34 -1.79
CA PRO A 343 13.34 -32.31 -2.85
C PRO A 343 13.56 -33.68 -2.22
N ILE A 344 12.62 -34.61 -2.46
CA ILE A 344 12.75 -36.02 -2.09
C ILE A 344 13.06 -36.77 -3.38
N THR A 345 14.14 -37.54 -3.36
CA THR A 345 14.42 -38.49 -4.43
C THR A 345 14.01 -39.88 -3.97
N VAL A 346 13.13 -40.49 -4.76
CA VAL A 346 12.63 -41.84 -4.53
C VAL A 346 13.33 -42.76 -5.52
N THR A 347 14.07 -43.73 -5.01
CA THR A 347 14.72 -44.76 -5.84
C THR A 347 13.91 -46.04 -5.78
N VAL A 348 13.38 -46.47 -6.92
CA VAL A 348 12.59 -47.69 -7.04
C VAL A 348 13.47 -48.81 -7.59
N THR A 349 13.63 -49.86 -6.79
CA THR A 349 14.41 -51.04 -7.19
C THR A 349 13.59 -52.32 -7.10
N LYS A 350 13.88 -53.26 -8.01
CA LYS A 350 13.32 -54.61 -8.03
C LYS A 350 14.47 -55.60 -8.12
N SER A 351 14.63 -56.43 -7.08
CA SER A 351 15.77 -57.37 -6.95
C SER A 351 17.14 -56.68 -7.11
N GLY A 352 17.29 -55.47 -6.56
CA GLY A 352 18.53 -54.69 -6.64
C GLY A 352 18.79 -53.99 -7.98
N LYS A 353 17.88 -54.08 -8.94
CA LYS A 353 17.97 -53.35 -10.22
C LYS A 353 16.99 -52.18 -10.25
N ALA A 354 17.42 -51.06 -10.85
CA ALA A 354 16.58 -49.91 -11.09
C ALA A 354 15.33 -50.26 -11.94
N VAL A 355 14.17 -49.73 -11.55
CA VAL A 355 12.92 -49.89 -12.31
C VAL A 355 12.58 -48.55 -12.96
N ALA A 356 12.67 -48.50 -14.29
CA ALA A 356 12.24 -47.32 -15.07
C ALA A 356 10.73 -47.31 -15.28
N ASN A 357 10.15 -46.11 -15.43
CA ASN A 357 8.72 -45.86 -15.65
C ASN A 357 7.79 -46.39 -14.54
N ALA A 358 8.28 -46.58 -13.32
CA ALA A 358 7.43 -46.85 -12.17
C ALA A 358 6.67 -45.57 -11.79
N ALA A 359 5.35 -45.66 -11.66
CA ALA A 359 4.51 -44.53 -11.24
C ALA A 359 4.54 -44.41 -9.72
N ILE A 360 4.95 -43.26 -9.22
CA ILE A 360 4.96 -42.93 -7.80
C ILE A 360 3.89 -41.88 -7.55
N SER A 361 3.05 -42.10 -6.55
CA SER A 361 1.98 -41.21 -6.12
C SER A 361 2.22 -40.79 -4.68
N ILE A 362 2.34 -39.49 -4.43
CA ILE A 362 2.49 -38.89 -3.10
C ILE A 362 1.18 -38.22 -2.72
N ILE A 363 0.61 -38.63 -1.60
CA ILE A 363 -0.62 -38.07 -1.03
C ILE A 363 -0.25 -37.34 0.25
N GLN A 364 -0.52 -36.04 0.33
CA GLN A 364 -0.41 -35.31 1.58
C GLN A 364 -1.56 -35.73 2.50
N THR A 365 -1.23 -36.20 3.71
CA THR A 365 -2.22 -36.57 4.74
C THR A 365 -2.15 -35.55 5.86
N SER A 366 -3.29 -34.97 6.25
CA SER A 366 -3.29 -33.99 7.36
C SER A 366 -2.85 -34.68 8.66
N THR A 367 -1.85 -34.10 9.33
CA THR A 367 -1.54 -34.46 10.72
C THR A 367 -2.47 -33.68 11.63
N SER A 368 -3.33 -34.39 12.36
CA SER A 368 -4.11 -33.92 13.52
C SER A 368 -4.55 -32.45 13.51
N GLY A 369 -5.67 -32.16 12.85
CA GLY A 369 -6.34 -30.86 12.88
C GLY A 369 -7.50 -30.83 11.89
N ALA A 370 -8.57 -30.09 12.20
CA ALA A 370 -9.59 -29.82 11.19
C ALA A 370 -8.94 -28.95 10.09
N PRO A 371 -9.12 -29.27 8.80
CA PRO A 371 -8.61 -28.43 7.72
C PRO A 371 -9.20 -27.02 7.83
N LEU A 372 -8.41 -26.00 7.48
CA LEU A 372 -8.93 -24.64 7.32
C LEU A 372 -10.07 -24.65 6.29
N ALA A 373 -11.08 -23.81 6.47
CA ALA A 373 -12.20 -23.74 5.54
C ALA A 373 -11.71 -23.46 4.11
N GLY A 374 -12.09 -24.30 3.14
CA GLY A 374 -11.66 -24.20 1.73
C GLY A 374 -10.45 -25.06 1.35
N CYS A 375 -9.82 -25.75 2.30
CA CYS A 375 -8.78 -26.73 2.04
C CYS A 375 -9.32 -28.06 1.50
N SER A 376 -8.59 -28.71 0.58
CA SER A 376 -8.82 -30.12 0.24
C SER A 376 -7.90 -31.04 1.06
N ASN A 377 -8.47 -32.10 1.61
CA ASN A 377 -7.80 -32.96 2.61
C ASN A 377 -6.83 -33.98 2.00
N SER A 378 -6.69 -34.01 0.68
CA SER A 378 -5.90 -35.00 -0.05
C SER A 378 -5.48 -34.41 -1.38
N LEU A 379 -4.17 -34.24 -1.55
CA LEU A 379 -3.55 -33.75 -2.78
C LEU A 379 -2.56 -34.80 -3.24
N THR A 380 -2.67 -35.20 -4.52
CA THR A 380 -1.93 -36.32 -5.09
C THR A 380 -0.99 -35.83 -6.19
N GLN A 381 0.31 -36.02 -6.01
CA GLN A 381 1.30 -35.84 -7.08
C GLN A 381 1.71 -37.17 -7.66
N VAL A 382 1.79 -37.24 -8.99
CA VAL A 382 2.28 -38.41 -9.70
C VAL A 382 3.55 -38.05 -10.47
N ALA A 383 4.58 -38.88 -10.40
CA ALA A 383 5.66 -38.87 -11.37
C ALA A 383 6.12 -40.29 -11.69
N THR A 384 6.96 -40.40 -12.70
CA THR A 384 7.50 -41.67 -13.19
C THR A 384 9.01 -41.70 -13.01
N THR A 385 9.55 -42.84 -12.59
CA THR A 385 11.01 -43.02 -12.49
C THR A 385 11.71 -42.98 -13.85
N ASP A 386 12.92 -42.43 -13.86
CA ASP A 386 13.80 -42.37 -15.01
C ASP A 386 14.51 -43.72 -15.29
N SER A 387 15.47 -43.72 -16.23
CA SER A 387 16.27 -44.92 -16.55
C SER A 387 17.15 -45.43 -15.40
N THR A 388 17.44 -44.58 -14.40
CA THR A 388 18.18 -44.95 -13.19
C THR A 388 17.27 -45.43 -12.06
N GLY A 389 15.96 -45.46 -12.30
CA GLY A 389 14.95 -45.86 -11.31
C GLY A 389 14.66 -44.76 -10.30
N GLN A 390 15.01 -43.51 -10.59
CA GLN A 390 14.82 -42.39 -9.68
C GLN A 390 13.69 -41.48 -10.15
N ALA A 391 12.95 -40.92 -9.20
CA ALA A 391 12.07 -39.79 -9.43
C ALA A 391 12.25 -38.78 -8.29
N THR A 392 12.35 -37.50 -8.64
CA THR A 392 12.48 -36.41 -7.67
C THR A 392 11.17 -35.63 -7.58
N PHE A 393 10.73 -35.38 -6.35
CA PHE A 393 9.50 -34.66 -6.02
C PHE A 393 9.82 -33.53 -5.08
N LEU A 394 9.00 -32.49 -5.11
CA LEU A 394 9.01 -31.48 -4.07
C LEU A 394 7.89 -31.84 -3.10
N ALA A 395 8.24 -32.38 -1.94
CA ALA A 395 7.25 -32.83 -0.98
C ALA A 395 6.67 -31.64 -0.21
N PRO A 396 5.34 -31.60 0.00
CA PRO A 396 4.74 -30.62 0.88
C PRO A 396 5.16 -30.89 2.32
N ILE A 397 5.10 -29.86 3.17
CA ILE A 397 5.38 -30.02 4.59
C ILE A 397 4.28 -30.87 5.25
N GLY A 398 4.68 -31.74 6.18
CA GLY A 398 3.80 -32.57 6.97
C GLY A 398 3.93 -34.07 6.71
N ALA A 399 2.90 -34.84 7.08
CA ALA A 399 2.86 -36.27 6.79
C ALA A 399 2.45 -36.51 5.35
N ILE A 400 3.20 -37.38 4.67
CA ILE A 400 2.91 -37.85 3.33
C ILE A 400 2.74 -39.37 3.34
N THR A 401 1.80 -39.87 2.55
CA THR A 401 1.68 -41.29 2.21
C THR A 401 2.14 -41.47 0.77
N MET A 402 2.95 -42.49 0.51
CA MET A 402 3.50 -42.74 -0.81
C MET A 402 3.02 -44.11 -1.31
N SER A 403 2.58 -44.17 -2.57
CA SER A 403 2.31 -45.43 -3.27
C SER A 403 3.16 -45.53 -4.53
N VAL A 404 3.72 -46.70 -4.77
CA VAL A 404 4.53 -47.00 -5.97
C VAL A 404 3.85 -48.11 -6.75
N THR A 405 3.59 -47.86 -8.03
CA THR A 405 2.94 -48.80 -8.94
C THR A 405 3.84 -49.06 -10.14
N SER A 406 4.14 -50.33 -10.40
CA SER A 406 4.94 -50.77 -11.56
C SER A 406 4.30 -52.02 -12.16
N GLY A 407 3.67 -51.88 -13.33
CA GLY A 407 2.89 -52.96 -13.93
C GLY A 407 1.66 -53.30 -13.07
N SER A 408 1.51 -54.58 -12.70
CA SER A 408 0.42 -55.06 -11.83
C SER A 408 0.74 -55.02 -10.33
N SER A 409 1.96 -54.63 -9.95
CA SER A 409 2.37 -54.54 -8.55
C SER A 409 2.17 -53.12 -8.03
N SER A 410 1.49 -52.99 -6.89
CA SER A 410 1.33 -51.74 -6.16
C SER A 410 1.77 -51.94 -4.71
N LEU A 411 2.58 -51.02 -4.20
CA LEU A 411 3.07 -51.03 -2.82
C LEU A 411 2.74 -49.68 -2.19
N VAL A 412 2.07 -49.70 -1.03
CA VAL A 412 1.76 -48.50 -0.25
C VAL A 412 2.69 -48.46 0.94
N TYR A 413 3.47 -47.39 1.04
CA TYR A 413 4.31 -47.12 2.19
C TYR A 413 3.47 -46.35 3.22
N PRO A 414 3.38 -46.83 4.48
CA PRO A 414 2.69 -46.09 5.53
C PRO A 414 3.38 -44.74 5.74
N SER A 415 2.65 -43.77 6.31
CA SER A 415 3.15 -42.41 6.48
C SER A 415 4.55 -42.42 7.07
N THR A 416 5.51 -41.91 6.30
CA THR A 416 6.80 -41.54 6.88
C THR A 416 6.47 -40.50 7.94
N GLY A 417 7.00 -40.65 9.17
CA GLY A 417 6.80 -39.66 10.24
C GLY A 417 7.00 -38.25 9.70
N ALA A 418 6.27 -37.27 10.26
CA ALA A 418 6.23 -35.90 9.74
C ALA A 418 7.64 -35.43 9.34
N LEU A 419 7.81 -35.04 8.07
CA LEU A 419 9.05 -34.45 7.59
C LEU A 419 9.20 -33.10 8.31
N SER A 420 9.93 -33.09 9.42
CA SER A 420 9.96 -31.97 10.38
C SER A 420 11.23 -31.13 10.32
N THR A 421 12.22 -31.48 9.50
CA THR A 421 13.49 -30.74 9.45
C THR A 421 13.92 -30.45 8.01
N PRO A 422 14.34 -29.22 7.67
CA PRO A 422 14.85 -28.85 6.35
C PRO A 422 16.19 -29.55 6.11
N GLY A 423 16.15 -30.72 5.49
CA GLY A 423 17.32 -31.50 5.10
C GLY A 423 16.86 -32.60 4.15
N GLY A 424 17.06 -32.39 2.85
CA GLY A 424 16.62 -33.32 1.82
C GLY A 424 17.05 -34.76 2.11
N GLY A 425 16.15 -35.71 1.83
CA GLY A 425 16.35 -37.13 2.09
C GLY A 425 16.21 -37.97 0.81
N SER A 426 16.97 -39.07 0.75
CA SER A 426 16.74 -40.14 -0.21
C SER A 426 15.90 -41.23 0.45
N ILE A 427 14.85 -41.69 -0.23
CA ILE A 427 14.03 -42.82 0.24
C ILE A 427 14.22 -43.96 -0.75
N ASP A 428 14.85 -45.04 -0.29
CA ASP A 428 15.00 -46.27 -1.07
C ASP A 428 13.78 -47.17 -0.87
N VAL A 429 13.11 -47.48 -1.98
CA VAL A 429 11.84 -48.22 -2.03
C VAL A 429 12.10 -49.57 -2.71
N PRO A 430 12.40 -50.63 -1.94
CA PRO A 430 12.51 -51.98 -2.50
C PRO A 430 11.11 -52.54 -2.77
N ILE A 431 10.79 -52.80 -4.04
CA ILE A 431 9.56 -53.51 -4.40
C ILE A 431 9.80 -55.01 -4.18
N ALA A 432 9.16 -55.57 -3.14
CA ALA A 432 9.10 -57.01 -2.95
C ALA A 432 8.18 -57.64 -3.99
N LEU A 433 8.63 -58.77 -4.56
CA LEU A 433 7.81 -59.62 -5.43
C LEU A 433 6.69 -60.27 -4.59
N PRO A 434 5.50 -60.55 -5.17
CA PRO A 434 4.78 -61.75 -4.79
C PRO A 434 5.58 -63.01 -5.18
#